data_AF-A0A6B3MG55-F1
#
_entry.id   AF-A0A6B3MG55-F1
#
_cell.length_a   1.000
_cell.length_b   1.000
_cell.length_c   1.000
_cell.angle_alpha   90.00
_cell.angle_beta   90.00
_cell.angle_gamma   90.00
#
_symmetry.space_group_name_H-M   'P 1'
#
loop_
_entity.id
_entity.type
_entity.pdbx_description
1 polymer ?
#
loop_
_entity_poly.entity_id
_entity_poly.type
_entity_poly.pdbx_seq_one_letter_code
_entity_poly.pdbx_strand_id
1 'polypeptide(L)'
;MTDKSKRQKQKSDSSLETLRIERTNFSQDELAVYCGIPRATYQRWISGKTEAKPTIRQLKLLCQYLGIERIDELPDDFGPVKETLDDD
;
A
#
# COMPACT_ATOMS: atom_id res chain seq x y z
N MET A 1 22.63 20.79 -17.78
CA MET A 1 22.45 20.83 -16.31
C MET A 1 21.15 20.11 -15.99
N THR A 2 21.21 19.13 -15.10
CA THR A 2 20.23 18.05 -14.90
C THR A 2 18.88 18.55 -14.41
N ASP A 3 17.83 18.26 -15.20
CA ASP A 3 16.44 18.52 -14.84
C ASP A 3 16.03 17.53 -13.74
N LYS A 4 15.86 18.04 -12.52
CA LYS A 4 15.34 17.26 -11.39
C LYS A 4 13.86 16.99 -11.67
N SER A 5 13.57 15.84 -12.31
CA SER A 5 12.21 15.40 -12.58
C SER A 5 11.40 15.41 -11.29
N LYS A 6 10.47 16.36 -11.23
CA LYS A 6 9.46 16.49 -10.16
C LYS A 6 8.71 15.17 -10.08
N ARG A 7 8.94 14.39 -9.01
CA ARG A 7 8.12 13.23 -8.65
C ARG A 7 6.70 13.75 -8.41
N GLN A 8 5.87 13.74 -9.44
CA GLN A 8 4.44 13.98 -9.33
C GLN A 8 3.92 12.90 -8.37
N LYS A 9 3.44 13.31 -7.20
CA LYS A 9 2.92 12.41 -6.17
C LYS A 9 1.76 11.63 -6.81
N GLN A 10 2.02 10.40 -7.25
CA GLN A 10 1.00 9.55 -7.87
C GLN A 10 -0.10 9.38 -6.83
N LYS A 11 -1.33 9.83 -7.14
CA LYS A 11 -2.49 9.53 -6.31
C LYS A 11 -2.91 8.09 -6.66
N SER A 12 -3.11 7.25 -5.65
CA SER A 12 -3.60 5.88 -5.84
C SER A 12 -4.89 5.74 -5.04
N ASP A 13 -5.86 5.03 -5.61
CA ASP A 13 -7.13 4.77 -4.91
C ASP A 13 -6.97 3.63 -3.90
N SER A 14 -5.87 2.88 -3.94
CA SER A 14 -5.56 1.83 -2.97
C SER A 14 -5.09 2.42 -1.63
N SER A 15 -5.66 1.91 -0.54
CA SER A 15 -5.26 2.26 0.83
C SER A 15 -3.78 1.93 1.10
N LEU A 16 -3.31 0.76 0.67
CA LEU A 16 -1.92 0.32 0.85
C LEU A 16 -0.94 1.19 0.04
N GLU A 17 -1.29 1.52 -1.20
CA GLU A 17 -0.46 2.40 -2.02
C GLU A 17 -0.44 3.83 -1.49
N THR A 18 -1.57 4.32 -0.98
CA THR A 18 -1.63 5.63 -0.32
C THR A 18 -0.64 5.69 0.83
N LEU A 19 -0.65 4.69 1.71
CA LEU A 19 0.31 4.59 2.82
C LEU A 19 1.76 4.53 2.31
N ARG A 20 2.05 3.71 1.28
CA ARG A 20 3.40 3.62 0.69
C ARG A 20 3.88 4.98 0.17
N ILE A 21 3.04 5.69 -0.58
CA ILE A 21 3.39 6.96 -1.24
C ILE A 21 3.51 8.10 -0.23
N GLU A 22 2.69 8.09 0.81
CA GLU A 22 2.67 9.15 1.82
C GLU A 22 3.75 8.98 2.89
N ARG A 23 4.06 7.74 3.27
CA ARG A 23 4.94 7.44 4.42
C ARG A 23 6.33 6.94 4.02
N THR A 24 6.56 6.62 2.74
CA THR A 24 7.83 6.03 2.29
C THR A 24 8.31 6.60 0.95
N ASN A 25 9.57 6.33 0.61
CA ASN A 25 10.13 6.58 -0.72
C ASN A 25 10.27 5.29 -1.55
N PHE A 26 9.75 4.16 -1.06
CA PHE A 26 9.87 2.87 -1.74
C PHE A 26 8.99 2.83 -2.96
N SER A 27 9.48 2.20 -4.03
CA SER A 27 8.65 1.69 -5.12
C SER A 27 7.77 0.53 -4.66
N GLN A 28 6.77 0.16 -5.47
CA GLN A 28 5.95 -1.03 -5.23
C GLN A 28 6.80 -2.30 -5.14
N ASP A 29 7.86 -2.40 -5.97
CA ASP A 29 8.77 -3.56 -5.96
C ASP A 29 9.59 -3.64 -4.68
N GLU A 30 10.17 -2.53 -4.26
CA GLU A 30 10.97 -2.49 -3.03
C GLU A 30 10.13 -2.87 -1.82
N LEU A 31 8.93 -2.27 -1.65
CA LEU A 31 8.06 -2.60 -0.52
C LEU A 31 7.65 -4.08 -0.54
N ALA A 32 7.25 -4.61 -1.70
CA ALA A 32 6.87 -6.01 -1.85
C ALA A 32 8.03 -6.95 -1.49
N VAL A 33 9.24 -6.68 -1.99
CA VAL A 33 10.45 -7.46 -1.69
C VAL A 33 10.78 -7.41 -0.20
N TYR A 34 10.79 -6.22 0.40
CA TYR A 34 11.11 -6.07 1.82
C TYR A 34 10.10 -6.74 2.74
N CYS A 35 8.84 -6.81 2.33
CA CYS A 35 7.80 -7.52 3.06
C CYS A 35 7.78 -9.02 2.77
N GLY A 36 8.53 -9.52 1.79
CA GLY A 36 8.50 -10.92 1.36
C GLY A 36 7.17 -11.28 0.67
N ILE A 37 6.60 -10.35 -0.10
CA ILE A 37 5.36 -10.51 -0.86
C ILE A 37 5.74 -10.62 -2.34
N PRO A 38 5.30 -11.66 -3.07
CA PRO A 38 5.49 -11.70 -4.52
C PRO A 38 4.85 -10.49 -5.21
N ARG A 39 5.54 -9.86 -6.16
CA ARG A 39 5.05 -8.67 -6.88
C ARG A 39 3.63 -8.88 -7.44
N ALA A 40 3.36 -10.03 -8.04
CA ALA A 40 2.05 -10.36 -8.59
C ALA A 40 0.93 -10.35 -7.53
N THR A 41 1.22 -10.83 -6.32
CA THR A 41 0.29 -10.82 -5.19
C THR A 41 0.03 -9.39 -4.73
N TYR A 42 1.09 -8.59 -4.55
CA TYR A 42 0.97 -7.18 -4.18
C TYR A 42 0.10 -6.41 -5.18
N GLN A 43 0.33 -6.59 -6.48
CA GLN A 43 -0.47 -5.97 -7.55
C GLN A 43 -1.96 -6.37 -7.49
N ARG A 44 -2.26 -7.64 -7.18
CA ARG A 44 -3.65 -8.11 -7.03
C ARG A 44 -4.34 -7.48 -5.82
N TRP A 45 -3.63 -7.27 -4.72
CA TRP A 45 -4.15 -6.59 -3.53
C TRP A 45 -4.50 -5.14 -3.83
N ILE A 46 -3.54 -4.36 -4.36
CA ILE A 46 -3.75 -2.91 -4.60
C ILE A 46 -4.77 -2.65 -5.72
N SER A 47 -5.00 -3.61 -6.62
CA SER A 47 -6.06 -3.51 -7.64
C SER A 47 -7.42 -4.05 -7.18
N GLY A 48 -7.53 -4.57 -5.95
CA GLY A 48 -8.77 -5.14 -5.43
C GLY A 48 -9.20 -6.45 -6.11
N LYS A 49 -8.33 -7.07 -6.92
CA LYS A 49 -8.62 -8.34 -7.61
C LYS A 49 -8.73 -9.52 -6.64
N THR A 50 -8.10 -9.41 -5.47
CA THR A 50 -8.15 -10.41 -4.41
C THR A 50 -8.07 -9.75 -3.05
N GLU A 51 -8.85 -10.24 -2.10
CA GLU A 51 -8.71 -9.90 -0.68
C GLU A 51 -7.27 -10.13 -0.19
N ALA A 52 -6.73 -9.15 0.55
CA ALA A 52 -5.39 -9.26 1.09
C ALA A 52 -5.32 -10.26 2.24
N LYS A 53 -4.42 -11.25 2.11
CA LYS A 53 -4.18 -12.28 3.13
C LYS A 53 -2.68 -12.37 3.46
N PRO A 54 -2.09 -11.33 4.07
CA PRO A 54 -0.70 -11.40 4.51
C PRO A 54 -0.54 -12.40 5.66
N THR A 55 0.59 -13.10 5.69
CA THR A 55 1.03 -13.80 6.91
C THR A 55 1.32 -12.78 8.02
N ILE A 56 1.31 -13.22 9.28
CA ILE A 56 1.67 -12.35 10.42
C ILE A 56 3.06 -11.70 10.23
N ARG A 57 4.02 -12.41 9.65
CA ARG A 57 5.34 -11.86 9.34
C ARG A 57 5.26 -10.73 8.30
N GLN A 58 4.53 -10.94 7.21
CA GLN A 58 4.32 -9.93 6.18
C GLN A 58 3.60 -8.70 6.74
N LEU A 59 2.57 -8.91 7.57
CA LEU A 59 1.85 -7.83 8.23
C LEU A 59 2.78 -7.01 9.14
N LYS A 60 3.59 -7.66 9.98
CA LYS A 60 4.57 -6.97 10.83
C LYS A 60 5.57 -6.13 10.01
N LEU A 61 6.04 -6.66 8.89
CA LEU A 61 6.96 -5.94 8.00
C LEU A 61 6.26 -4.75 7.32
N LEU A 62 5.02 -4.92 6.87
CA LEU A 62 4.21 -3.82 6.34
C LEU A 62 4.05 -2.73 7.40
N CYS A 63 3.68 -3.07 8.64
CA CYS A 63 3.58 -2.10 9.72
C CYS A 63 4.90 -1.36 9.95
N GLN A 64 6.01 -2.10 10.03
CA GLN A 64 7.33 -1.55 10.26
C GLN A 64 7.76 -0.58 9.15
N TYR A 65 7.61 -0.96 7.88
CA TYR A 65 8.05 -0.14 6.75
C TYR A 65 7.10 1.02 6.42
N LEU A 66 5.81 0.88 6.74
CA LEU A 66 4.82 1.93 6.55
C LEU A 66 4.67 2.83 7.78
N GLY A 67 5.40 2.58 8.87
CA GLY A 67 5.30 3.36 10.11
C GLY A 67 3.89 3.30 10.72
N ILE A 68 3.31 2.10 10.78
CA ILE A 68 2.02 1.84 11.43
C ILE A 68 2.32 1.29 12.82
N GLU A 69 2.04 2.07 13.85
CA GLU A 69 2.38 1.74 15.24
C GLU A 69 1.20 1.10 16.00
N ARG A 70 -0.03 1.38 15.55
CA ARG A 70 -1.26 0.92 16.19
C ARG A 70 -2.12 0.10 15.25
N ILE A 71 -2.90 -0.82 15.83
CA ILE A 71 -3.78 -1.72 15.06
C ILE A 71 -4.89 -0.94 14.35
N ASP A 72 -5.42 0.12 14.96
CA ASP A 72 -6.51 0.92 14.41
C ASP A 72 -6.08 1.87 13.28
N GLU A 73 -4.77 1.98 13.03
CA GLU A 73 -4.23 2.65 11.84
C GLU A 73 -4.11 1.70 10.64
N LEU A 74 -4.25 0.39 10.84
CA LEU A 74 -4.24 -0.57 9.74
C LEU A 74 -5.50 -0.38 8.89
N PRO A 75 -5.38 -0.36 7.56
CA PRO A 75 -6.55 -0.34 6.71
C PRO A 75 -7.23 -1.72 6.73
N ASP A 76 -8.57 -1.72 6.66
CA ASP A 76 -9.38 -2.95 6.65
C ASP A 76 -9.20 -3.77 5.35
N ASP A 77 -8.86 -3.10 4.25
CA ASP A 77 -8.50 -3.71 2.96
C ASP A 77 -7.29 -2.96 2.37
N PHE A 78 -6.52 -3.61 1.50
CA PHE A 78 -5.41 -3.02 0.74
C PHE A 78 -5.82 -2.55 -0.66
N GLY A 79 -7.01 -2.91 -1.12
CA GLY A 79 -7.55 -2.51 -2.42
C GLY A 79 -8.03 -1.05 -2.48
N PRO A 80 -8.69 -0.67 -3.59
CA PRO A 80 -9.28 0.65 -3.77
C PRO A 80 -10.28 0.98 -2.65
N VAL A 81 -10.22 2.20 -2.11
CA VAL A 81 -11.22 2.70 -1.17
C VAL A 81 -12.56 2.75 -1.91
N LYS A 82 -13.51 1.90 -1.51
CA LYS A 82 -14.87 1.98 -2.00
C LYS A 82 -15.50 3.19 -1.30
N GLU A 83 -15.79 4.26 -2.04
CA GLU A 83 -16.71 5.27 -1.56
C GLU A 83 -18.02 4.54 -1.24
N THR A 84 -18.36 4.46 0.05
CA THR A 84 -19.69 4.07 0.46
C THR A 84 -20.61 5.14 -0.09
N LEU A 85 -21.35 4.80 -1.15
CA LEU A 85 -22.55 5.53 -1.51
C LEU A 85 -23.48 5.31 -0.32
N ASP A 86 -23.46 6.25 0.62
CA ASP A 86 -24.53 6.40 1.60
C ASP A 86 -25.76 6.79 0.77
N ASP A 87 -26.54 5.78 0.37
CA ASP A 87 -27.89 5.96 -0.18
C ASP A 87 -28.76 6.56 0.95
N ASP A 88 -29.02 7.87 0.87
CA ASP A 88 -30.05 8.60 1.63
C ASP A 88 -31.48 8.07 1.31
#